data_AF-A0A4U9W9L8-F1
#
_entry.id   AF-A0A4U9W9L8-F1
#
_cell.length_a   1.000
_cell.length_b   1.000
_cell.length_c   1.000
_cell.angle_alpha   90.00
_cell.angle_beta   90.00
_cell.angle_gamma   90.00
#
_symmetry.space_group_name_H-M   'P 1'
#
loop_
_entity.id
_entity.type
_entity.pdbx_description
1 polymer ?
#
loop_
_entity_poly.entity_id
_entity_poly.type
_entity_poly.pdbx_seq_one_letter_code
_entity_poly.pdbx_strand_id
1 'polypeptide(L)'
;MNSRVRFRDLHTSEEHVRTLVYPASLKDSAEQLSVMAPLGAALLGMHVGKQINWQLPNGEEARIEVLELLYQPEAAGEYHR
;
A
#
# COMPACT_ATOMS: atom_id res chain seq x y z
N MET A 1 -7.10 -2.99 -7.48
CA MET A 1 -7.54 -2.60 -6.10
C MET A 1 -7.80 -3.86 -5.29
N ASN A 2 -7.91 -3.82 -3.95
CA ASN A 2 -7.99 -5.02 -3.10
C ASN A 2 -6.76 -5.94 -3.21
N SER A 3 -5.63 -5.38 -3.63
CA SER A 3 -4.36 -6.07 -3.72
C SER A 3 -3.68 -6.11 -2.35
N ARG A 4 -2.99 -7.21 -2.04
CA ARG A 4 -2.19 -7.35 -0.82
C ARG A 4 -0.73 -7.12 -1.17
N VAL A 5 -0.12 -6.12 -0.53
CA VAL A 5 1.23 -5.65 -0.83
C VAL A 5 2.12 -5.75 0.39
N ARG A 6 3.37 -6.16 0.18
CA ARG A 6 4.46 -6.07 1.14
C ARG A 6 5.34 -4.88 0.75
N PHE A 7 5.58 -3.98 1.69
CA PHE A 7 6.45 -2.83 1.50
C PHE A 7 7.33 -2.62 2.73
N ARG A 8 8.46 -1.95 2.52
CA ARG A 8 9.42 -1.62 3.59
C ARG A 8 9.46 -0.13 3.80
N ASP A 9 9.38 0.29 5.04
CA ASP A 9 9.74 1.66 5.43
C ASP A 9 11.27 1.79 5.40
N LEU A 10 11.79 2.72 4.60
CA LEU A 10 13.23 2.90 4.43
C LEU A 10 13.88 3.73 5.55
N HIS A 11 13.09 4.35 6.43
CA HIS A 11 13.59 5.02 7.62
C HIS A 11 13.77 4.02 8.77
N THR A 12 12.77 3.17 9.04
CA THR A 12 12.81 2.21 10.15
C THR A 12 13.33 0.82 9.76
N SER A 13 13.41 0.54 8.45
CA SER A 13 13.65 -0.80 7.89
C SER A 13 12.58 -1.84 8.23
N GLU A 14 11.43 -1.42 8.75
CA GLU A 14 10.30 -2.31 9.05
C GLU A 14 9.57 -2.71 7.78
N GLU A 15 9.16 -3.98 7.72
CA GLU A 15 8.31 -4.49 6.65
C GLU A 15 6.85 -4.55 7.10
N HIS A 16 5.97 -4.11 6.22
CA HIS A 16 4.53 -4.12 6.45
C HIS A 16 3.82 -4.85 5.33
N VAL A 17 2.79 -5.60 5.70
CA VAL A 17 1.85 -6.21 4.77
C VAL A 17 0.49 -5.57 4.97
N ARG A 18 -0.07 -4.98 3.91
CA ARG A 18 -1.40 -4.36 3.94
C ARG A 18 -2.20 -4.71 2.71
N THR A 19 -3.52 -4.72 2.87
CA THR A 19 -4.45 -4.81 1.75
C THR A 19 -4.96 -3.41 1.38
N LEU A 20 -4.78 -2.99 0.13
CA LEU A 20 -5.25 -1.69 -0.36
C LEU A 20 -6.75 -1.75 -0.65
N VAL A 21 -7.57 -1.08 0.16
CA VAL A 21 -9.04 -1.16 0.14
C VAL A 21 -9.69 0.19 -0.11
N TYR A 22 -10.95 0.17 -0.54
CA TYR A 22 -11.77 1.37 -0.56
C TYR A 22 -12.11 1.82 0.87
N PRO A 23 -12.36 3.13 1.11
CA PRO A 23 -12.70 3.65 2.44
C PRO A 23 -13.88 2.94 3.09
N ALA A 24 -14.92 2.63 2.30
CA ALA A 24 -16.11 1.92 2.76
C ALA A 24 -15.85 0.46 3.17
N SER A 25 -14.73 -0.12 2.73
CA SER A 25 -14.34 -1.50 3.03
C SER A 25 -13.30 -1.60 4.16
N LEU A 26 -12.86 -0.47 4.72
CA LEU A 26 -11.89 -0.42 5.80
C LEU A 26 -12.53 -0.90 7.11
N LYS A 27 -12.04 -2.02 7.64
CA LYS A 27 -12.47 -2.64 8.89
C LYS A 27 -11.38 -2.65 9.94
N ASP A 28 -10.13 -2.84 9.51
CA ASP A 28 -8.97 -2.95 10.39
C ASP A 28 -7.79 -2.18 9.78
N SER A 29 -7.35 -1.11 10.42
CA SER A 29 -6.24 -0.27 9.91
C SER A 29 -4.85 -0.89 10.13
N ALA A 30 -4.73 -1.94 10.95
CA ALA A 30 -3.50 -2.69 11.13
C ALA A 30 -3.30 -3.72 10.01
N GLU A 31 -4.35 -4.18 9.34
CA GLU A 31 -4.24 -5.12 8.20
C GLU A 31 -4.57 -4.48 6.84
N GLN A 32 -5.35 -3.40 6.85
CA GLN A 32 -5.88 -2.75 5.66
C GLN A 32 -5.45 -1.30 5.58
N LEU A 33 -5.33 -0.81 4.36
CA LEU A 33 -4.96 0.55 4.07
C LEU A 33 -5.97 1.13 3.09
N SER A 34 -6.61 2.24 3.49
CA SER A 34 -7.53 2.94 2.61
C SER A 34 -6.77 3.61 1.47
N VAL A 35 -7.28 3.49 0.24
CA VAL A 35 -6.76 4.21 -0.94
C VAL A 35 -6.85 5.74 -0.79
N MET A 36 -7.69 6.25 0.12
CA MET A 36 -7.76 7.68 0.43
C MET A 36 -6.74 8.15 1.47
N ALA A 37 -6.04 7.22 2.14
CA ALA A 37 -4.91 7.59 2.98
C ALA A 37 -3.74 8.03 2.08
N PRO A 38 -2.87 8.97 2.53
CA PRO A 38 -1.73 9.42 1.72
C PRO A 38 -0.88 8.27 1.18
N LEU A 39 -0.56 7.29 2.04
CA LEU A 39 0.18 6.10 1.64
C LEU A 39 -0.60 5.19 0.68
N GLY A 40 -1.92 5.05 0.89
CA GLY A 40 -2.76 4.21 0.03
C GLY A 40 -2.88 4.76 -1.38
N ALA A 41 -3.05 6.08 -1.51
CA ALA A 41 -3.05 6.77 -2.79
C ALA A 41 -1.71 6.62 -3.50
N ALA A 42 -0.60 6.72 -2.76
CA ALA A 42 0.74 6.56 -3.29
C ALA A 42 1.03 5.13 -3.80
N LEU A 43 0.50 4.11 -3.12
CA LEU A 43 0.65 2.71 -3.52
C LEU A 43 -0.20 2.33 -4.75
N LEU A 44 -1.26 3.09 -5.05
CA LEU A 44 -2.11 2.81 -6.19
C LEU A 44 -1.34 3.02 -7.50
N GLY A 45 -1.26 1.98 -8.33
CA GLY A 45 -0.55 2.01 -9.62
C GLY A 45 0.97 1.81 -9.52
N MET A 46 1.49 1.49 -8.32
CA MET A 46 2.90 1.16 -8.14
C MET A 46 3.23 -0.28 -8.51
N HIS A 47 4.48 -0.51 -8.85
CA HIS A 47 5.03 -1.83 -9.20
C HIS A 47 6.09 -2.26 -8.19
N VAL A 48 6.30 -3.57 -8.10
CA VAL A 48 7.37 -4.17 -7.28
C VAL A 48 8.74 -3.59 -7.65
N GLY A 49 9.54 -3.28 -6.64
CA GLY A 49 10.86 -2.65 -6.75
C GLY A 49 10.83 -1.13 -6.87
N LYS A 50 9.66 -0.49 -6.90
CA LYS A 50 9.55 0.97 -6.89
C LYS A 50 9.65 1.52 -5.47
N GLN A 51 10.37 2.64 -5.36
CA GLN A 51 10.44 3.46 -4.17
C GLN A 51 9.57 4.70 -4.33
N ILE A 52 8.97 5.12 -3.22
CA ILE A 52 8.12 6.30 -3.16
C ILE A 52 8.60 7.15 -2.00
N ASN A 53 8.74 8.44 -2.24
CA ASN A 53 9.00 9.45 -1.23
C ASN A 53 7.86 10.47 -1.22
N TRP A 54 7.39 10.83 -0.03
CA TRP A 54 6.45 11.92 0.15
C TRP A 54 6.73 12.64 1.46
N GLN A 55 6.31 13.90 1.54
CA GLN A 55 6.35 14.66 2.78
C GLN A 55 5.03 14.49 3.54
N LEU A 56 5.14 14.17 4.81
CA LEU A 56 4.03 14.14 5.76
C LEU A 56 3.66 15.59 6.16
N PRO A 57 2.41 15.83 6.62
CA PRO A 57 1.97 17.18 7.02
C PRO A 57 2.81 17.84 8.12
N ASN A 58 3.54 17.05 8.90
CA ASN A 58 4.46 17.51 9.95
C ASN A 58 5.87 17.84 9.43
N GLY A 59 6.11 17.74 8.12
CA GLY A 59 7.39 18.01 7.48
C GLY A 59 8.36 16.82 7.42
N GLU A 60 8.00 15.67 7.99
CA GLU A 60 8.82 14.47 7.92
C GLU A 60 8.75 13.85 6.51
N GLU A 61 9.88 13.35 6.01
CA GLU A 61 9.91 12.56 4.78
C GLU A 61 9.60 11.11 5.12
N ALA A 62 8.54 10.58 4.51
CA ALA A 62 8.27 9.16 4.51
C ALA A 62 8.75 8.55 3.20
N ARG A 63 9.46 7.43 3.30
CA ARG A 63 9.98 6.72 2.13
C ARG A 63 9.73 5.24 2.27
N ILE A 64 9.07 4.65 1.27
CA ILE A 64 8.84 3.21 1.23
C ILE A 64 9.34 2.59 -0.07
N GLU A 65 9.58 1.28 -0.01
CA GLU A 65 9.86 0.43 -1.17
C GLU A 65 8.83 -0.68 -1.27
N VAL A 66 8.21 -0.85 -2.43
CA VAL A 66 7.31 -1.97 -2.70
C VAL A 66 8.15 -3.23 -2.92
N LEU A 67 8.12 -4.16 -1.99
CA LEU A 67 8.91 -5.39 -2.05
C LEU A 67 8.22 -6.47 -2.87
N GLU A 68 6.90 -6.59 -2.73
CA GLU A 68 6.17 -7.72 -3.30
C GLU A 68 4.66 -7.46 -3.39
N LEU A 69 4.04 -7.97 -4.46
CA LEU A 69 2.58 -8.11 -4.55
C LEU A 69 2.21 -9.54 -4.16
N LEU A 70 1.71 -9.72 -2.94
CA LEU A 70 1.31 -11.01 -2.39
C LEU A 70 0.00 -11.50 -3.02
N TYR A 71 -0.86 -10.58 -3.45
CA TYR A 71 -2.11 -10.90 -4.11
C TYR A 71 -2.58 -9.73 -4.97
N GLN A 72 -3.06 -10.02 -6.17
CA GLN A 72 -3.72 -9.07 -7.05
C GLN A 72 -4.94 -9.77 -7.67
N PRO A 73 -6.17 -9.27 -7.45
CA PRO A 73 -7.38 -9.95 -7.93
C PRO A 73 -7.39 -10.09 -9.46
N GLU A 74 -6.90 -9.07 -10.18
CA GLU A 74 -6.83 -9.09 -11.63
C GLU A 74 -5.89 -10.20 -12.17
N ALA A 75 -4.82 -10.53 -11.44
CA ALA A 75 -3.92 -11.65 -11.76
C ALA A 75 -4.50 -13.01 -11.36
N ALA A 76 -5.43 -13.03 -10.40
CA ALA A 76 -6.18 -14.22 -10.00
C ALA A 76 -7.44 -14.47 -10.86
N GLY A 77 -7.74 -13.60 -11.82
CA GLY A 77 -8.93 -13.69 -12.68
C GLY A 77 -10.21 -13.15 -12.03
N GLU A 78 -10.12 -12.43 -10.92
CA GLU A 78 -11.26 -11.84 -10.20
C GLU A 78 -11.54 -10.41 -10.68
N TYR A 79 -12.30 -10.27 -11.77
CA TYR A 79 -12.59 -8.95 -12.38
C TYR A 79 -13.84 -8.25 -11.82
N HIS A 80 -14.68 -8.94 -11.05
CA HIS A 80 -15.94 -8.42 -10.53
C HIS A 80 -15.97 -8.56 -9.00
N ARG A 81 -15.62 -7.49 -8.28
CA ARG A 81 -15.71 -7.43 -6.82
C ARG A 81 -16.21 -6.06 -6.38
#